data_AF-A0A174GH26-F1
#
_entry.id   AF-A0A174GH26-F1
#
_cell.length_a   1.000
_cell.length_b   1.000
_cell.length_c   1.000
_cell.angle_alpha   90.00
_cell.angle_beta   90.00
_cell.angle_gamma   90.00
#
_symmetry.space_group_name_H-M   'P 1'
#
loop_
_entity.id
_entity.type
_entity.pdbx_description
1 polymer ?
#
loop_
_entity_poly.entity_id
_entity_poly.type
_entity_poly.pdbx_seq_one_letter_code
_entity_poly.pdbx_strand_id
1 'polypeptide(L)'
;MAERTKFLSYCIYSLMISLVVYPVSGHWIWGGGFISQMGFHDFAGSCAVHMVGGVAALIGAIILGPRIGKYTKDGKSKAIPGHNLTVGALGVFILWFCWFGFNGASTVSMEGDAIVSAGKIFVTTNLSAAVATVTVMIITWVRYKKPDVSMSLNGSLAGLVAITAGCDTVSPTSAAIIGIASGFIVVFGIEFIDKVLKIDDPVGAVGVHGLNGAFGTLAVGLFSDGSGTDWKGLLTGGGFHGFGVQFTGMIITIAWVVVTMTIIFQVIKHTIGLRVSAEEEIAGLDSKEHGLASAYDGFAMAGVPTPMGTSIKAPVVTARPSAPAESVPELPKEGVHKLTKVVIITRQNKLDEFMQAMNEIGVTGITITNVLGCGVQKGAPSYYRGVEMEMNLLPKVKIEIVVSLVPVQKVIETAKAVLHTGQIGDGKVFVYDIENVVKIRTGEEGYLALQDTK
;
A
#
# COMPACT_ATOMS: atom_id res chain seq x y z
N MET A 1 4.21 11.27 5.62
CA MET A 1 5.38 11.30 6.53
C MET A 1 5.91 9.92 6.92
N ALA A 2 5.16 8.83 6.74
CA ALA A 2 5.62 7.46 7.02
C ALA A 2 6.96 7.08 6.35
N GLU A 3 7.59 6.01 6.86
CA GLU A 3 8.86 5.38 6.41
C GLU A 3 10.16 6.15 6.72
N ARG A 4 10.09 7.40 7.18
CA ARG A 4 11.31 8.17 7.52
C ARG A 4 11.16 9.14 8.69
N THR A 5 9.99 9.20 9.32
CA THR A 5 9.76 10.02 10.51
C THR A 5 10.12 9.21 11.74
N LYS A 6 10.85 9.81 12.69
CA LYS A 6 11.11 9.16 13.99
C LYS A 6 9.82 8.90 14.75
N PHE A 7 9.66 7.71 15.34
CA PHE A 7 8.46 7.35 16.09
C PHE A 7 8.14 8.31 17.25
N LEU A 8 9.13 8.69 18.05
CA LEU A 8 8.92 9.65 19.15
C LEU A 8 8.38 10.99 18.64
N SER A 9 8.95 11.47 17.53
CA SER A 9 8.52 12.71 16.89
C SER A 9 7.09 12.59 16.37
N TYR A 10 6.70 11.41 15.86
CA TYR A 10 5.33 11.08 15.50
C TYR A 10 4.36 11.21 16.67
N CYS A 11 4.69 10.64 17.83
CA CYS A 11 3.87 10.75 19.04
C CYS A 11 3.72 12.21 19.49
N ILE A 12 4.81 12.98 19.50
CA ILE A 12 4.81 14.36 19.99
C ILE A 12 3.98 15.26 19.07
N TYR A 13 4.18 15.22 17.75
CA TYR A 13 3.37 16.07 16.88
C TYR A 13 1.90 15.65 16.90
N SER A 14 1.61 14.34 17.05
CA SER A 14 0.24 13.83 17.17
C SER A 14 -0.44 14.35 18.44
N LEU A 15 0.28 14.43 19.55
CA LEU A 15 -0.21 15.07 20.77
C LEU A 15 -0.48 16.56 20.54
N MET A 16 0.46 17.28 19.94
CA MET A 16 0.34 18.74 19.74
C MET A 16 -0.78 19.13 18.79
N ILE A 17 -0.95 18.41 17.67
CA ILE A 17 -2.04 18.67 16.74
C ILE A 17 -3.40 18.39 17.39
N SER A 18 -3.49 17.35 18.22
CA SER A 18 -4.72 16.97 18.92
C SER A 18 -5.06 17.87 20.10
N LEU A 19 -4.05 18.42 20.78
CA LEU A 19 -4.22 19.27 21.96
C LEU A 19 -4.47 20.74 21.59
N VAL A 20 -3.83 21.24 20.53
CA VAL A 20 -3.81 22.67 20.22
C VAL A 20 -4.44 22.96 18.86
N VAL A 21 -3.92 22.35 17.78
CA VAL A 21 -4.28 22.75 16.42
C VAL A 21 -5.74 22.45 16.10
N TYR A 22 -6.16 21.19 16.28
CA TYR A 22 -7.53 20.75 16.01
C TYR A 22 -8.55 21.39 16.95
N PRO A 23 -8.36 21.44 18.29
CA PRO A 23 -9.37 22.03 19.18
C PRO A 23 -9.60 23.52 18.92
N VAL A 24 -8.54 24.28 18.58
CA VAL A 24 -8.68 25.71 18.28
C VAL A 24 -9.45 25.93 16.98
N SER A 25 -9.07 25.27 15.88
CA SER A 25 -9.80 25.41 14.61
C SER A 25 -11.21 24.83 14.71
N GLY A 26 -11.38 23.71 15.43
CA GLY A 26 -12.68 23.11 15.71
C GLY A 26 -13.58 24.02 16.53
N HIS A 27 -13.05 24.73 17.53
CA HIS A 27 -13.82 25.72 18.27
C HIS A 27 -14.27 26.90 17.37
N TRP A 28 -13.41 27.36 16.47
CA TRP A 28 -13.77 28.42 15.52
C TRP A 28 -14.91 28.00 14.58
N ILE A 29 -14.91 26.76 14.12
CA ILE A 29 -15.84 26.24 13.10
C ILE A 29 -17.13 25.67 13.73
N TRP A 30 -17.02 24.88 14.80
CA TRP A 30 -18.13 24.14 15.41
C TRP A 30 -18.48 24.59 16.83
N GLY A 31 -17.54 25.18 17.55
CA GLY A 31 -17.72 25.59 18.94
C GLY A 31 -18.39 26.95 19.14
N GLY A 32 -18.98 27.53 18.09
CA GLY A 32 -19.58 28.87 18.11
C GLY A 32 -18.57 30.02 18.02
N GLY A 33 -17.32 29.75 17.62
CA GLY A 33 -16.31 30.78 17.42
C GLY A 33 -16.54 31.63 16.16
N PHE A 34 -15.61 32.54 15.88
CA PHE A 34 -15.83 33.60 14.88
C PHE A 34 -16.03 33.09 13.44
N ILE A 35 -15.43 31.96 13.04
CA ILE A 35 -15.65 31.39 11.70
C ILE A 35 -17.10 30.93 11.57
N SER A 36 -17.61 30.21 12.58
CA SER A 36 -19.01 29.81 12.67
C SER A 36 -19.96 31.02 12.61
N GLN A 37 -19.66 32.08 13.38
CA GLN A 37 -20.48 33.30 13.44
C GLN A 37 -20.55 34.07 12.11
N MET A 38 -19.60 33.86 11.20
CA MET A 38 -19.65 34.41 9.84
C MET A 38 -20.67 33.69 8.93
N GLY A 39 -21.28 32.60 9.39
CA GLY A 39 -22.16 31.73 8.61
C GLY A 39 -21.41 30.64 7.85
N PHE A 40 -20.18 30.29 8.28
CA PHE A 40 -19.39 29.22 7.68
C PHE A 40 -20.01 27.86 8.00
N HIS A 41 -20.14 27.02 6.98
CA HIS A 41 -20.73 25.71 7.08
C HIS A 41 -19.73 24.62 6.75
N ASP A 42 -19.55 23.70 7.69
CA ASP A 42 -18.75 22.50 7.52
C ASP A 42 -19.35 21.40 8.36
N PHE A 43 -20.32 20.67 7.80
CA PHE A 43 -21.18 19.78 8.58
C PHE A 43 -20.42 18.69 9.35
N ALA A 44 -19.55 17.94 8.66
CA ALA A 44 -18.79 16.86 9.28
C ALA A 44 -17.27 17.04 9.22
N GLY A 45 -16.74 18.05 8.51
CA GLY A 45 -15.30 18.38 8.57
C GLY A 45 -14.47 18.25 7.30
N SER A 46 -14.92 18.70 6.11
CA SER A 46 -13.96 18.85 4.99
C SER A 46 -12.88 19.89 5.30
N CYS A 47 -13.23 20.97 6.03
CA CYS A 47 -12.28 21.98 6.48
C CYS A 47 -11.63 21.53 7.79
N ALA A 48 -12.45 21.34 8.83
CA ALA A 48 -12.03 21.18 10.22
C ALA A 48 -11.21 19.90 10.47
N VAL A 49 -11.44 18.85 9.69
CA VAL A 49 -10.75 17.55 9.83
C VAL A 49 -9.81 17.33 8.67
N HIS A 50 -10.35 17.26 7.45
CA HIS A 50 -9.56 16.80 6.30
C HIS A 50 -8.58 17.85 5.81
N MET A 51 -9.00 19.08 5.56
CA MET A 51 -8.08 20.12 5.11
C MET A 51 -7.03 20.42 6.18
N VAL A 52 -7.40 20.53 7.46
CA VAL A 52 -6.44 20.70 8.57
C VAL A 52 -5.39 19.58 8.57
N GLY A 53 -5.81 18.31 8.55
CA GLY A 53 -4.89 17.17 8.50
C GLY A 53 -4.03 17.14 7.22
N GLY A 54 -4.62 17.48 6.07
CA GLY A 54 -3.94 17.50 4.77
C GLY A 54 -2.89 18.61 4.65
N VAL A 55 -3.18 19.82 5.15
CA VAL A 55 -2.23 20.92 5.21
C VAL A 55 -1.12 20.62 6.21
N ALA A 56 -1.44 20.02 7.37
CA ALA A 56 -0.45 19.54 8.32
C ALA A 56 0.48 18.49 7.68
N ALA A 57 -0.07 17.54 6.92
CA ALA A 57 0.70 16.54 6.19
C ALA A 57 1.60 17.17 5.12
N LEU A 58 1.13 18.21 4.42
CA LEU A 58 1.91 18.95 3.42
C LEU A 58 3.12 19.64 4.07
N ILE A 59 2.89 20.44 5.11
CA ILE A 59 3.95 21.14 5.83
C ILE A 59 4.96 20.15 6.44
N GLY A 60 4.46 19.07 7.04
CA GLY A 60 5.29 18.01 7.58
C GLY A 60 6.15 17.32 6.52
N ALA A 61 5.58 17.00 5.35
CA ALA A 61 6.32 16.40 4.24
C ALA A 61 7.38 17.34 3.66
N ILE A 62 7.10 18.66 3.57
CA ILE A 62 8.06 19.68 3.12
C ILE A 62 9.25 19.75 4.09
N ILE A 63 8.99 19.88 5.40
CA ILE A 63 10.05 20.08 6.41
C ILE A 63 10.90 18.82 6.60
N LEU A 64 10.27 17.64 6.50
CA LEU A 64 10.91 16.33 6.62
C LEU A 64 11.74 15.95 5.38
N GLY A 65 11.32 16.40 4.20
CA GLY A 65 11.90 16.05 2.92
C GLY A 65 11.51 14.66 2.40
N PRO A 66 11.92 14.34 1.16
CA PRO A 66 11.52 13.11 0.48
C PRO A 66 12.26 11.87 0.98
N ARG A 67 11.69 10.68 0.77
CA ARG A 67 12.39 9.40 1.01
C ARG A 67 13.62 9.26 0.13
N ILE A 68 14.63 8.58 0.63
CA ILE A 68 15.85 8.28 -0.12
C ILE A 68 15.48 7.52 -1.40
N GLY A 69 15.97 7.99 -2.55
CA GLY A 69 15.71 7.38 -3.85
C GLY A 69 14.36 7.73 -4.49
N LYS A 70 13.48 8.48 -3.82
CA LYS A 70 12.18 8.91 -4.38
C LYS A 70 12.34 9.77 -5.65
N TYR A 71 13.34 10.63 -5.70
CA TYR A 71 13.67 11.47 -6.86
C TYR A 71 15.07 11.15 -7.37
N THR A 72 15.23 11.07 -8.70
CA THR A 72 16.56 10.93 -9.33
C THR A 72 17.37 12.23 -9.22
N LYS A 73 18.67 12.17 -9.56
CA LYS A 73 19.52 13.37 -9.64
C LYS A 73 18.96 14.42 -10.61
N ASP A 74 18.30 13.96 -11.69
CA ASP A 74 17.62 14.82 -12.67
C ASP A 74 16.21 15.26 -12.21
N GLY A 75 15.85 14.97 -10.96
CA GLY A 75 14.56 15.30 -10.36
C GLY A 75 13.38 14.44 -10.82
N LYS A 76 13.58 13.37 -11.61
CA LYS A 76 12.46 12.50 -12.03
C LYS A 76 11.91 11.72 -10.84
N SER A 77 10.58 11.64 -10.72
CA SER A 77 9.92 10.85 -9.68
C SER A 77 10.07 9.36 -9.97
N LYS A 78 10.42 8.59 -8.93
CA LYS A 78 10.39 7.13 -8.92
C LYS A 78 9.23 6.64 -8.06
N ALA A 79 8.54 5.61 -8.53
CA ALA A 79 7.48 4.98 -7.76
C ALA A 79 8.09 4.15 -6.63
N ILE A 80 7.61 4.37 -5.41
CA ILE A 80 7.83 3.45 -4.28
C ILE A 80 6.44 2.85 -3.99
N PRO A 81 6.13 1.66 -4.54
CA PRO A 81 4.79 1.09 -4.46
C PRO A 81 4.47 0.63 -3.04
N GLY A 82 3.19 0.71 -2.66
CA GLY A 82 2.72 0.11 -1.41
C GLY A 82 2.94 -1.40 -1.39
N HIS A 83 3.35 -1.94 -0.25
CA HIS A 83 3.72 -3.35 -0.09
C HIS A 83 2.53 -4.31 -0.21
N ASN A 84 1.29 -3.88 0.09
CA ASN A 84 0.10 -4.72 0.03
C ASN A 84 -1.16 -3.93 -0.35
N LEU A 85 -1.60 -4.05 -1.61
CA LEU A 85 -2.80 -3.38 -2.10
C LEU A 85 -4.10 -3.97 -1.54
N THR A 86 -4.12 -5.25 -1.16
CA THR A 86 -5.30 -5.89 -0.56
C THR A 86 -5.61 -5.30 0.81
N VAL A 87 -4.59 -5.11 1.64
CA VAL A 87 -4.74 -4.42 2.94
C VAL A 87 -5.13 -2.96 2.73
N GLY A 88 -4.54 -2.29 1.73
CA GLY A 88 -4.95 -0.94 1.34
C GLY A 88 -6.44 -0.87 0.95
N ALA A 89 -6.92 -1.81 0.14
CA ALA A 89 -8.32 -1.89 -0.25
C ALA A 89 -9.25 -2.16 0.94
N LEU A 90 -8.89 -3.10 1.82
CA LEU A 90 -9.62 -3.37 3.07
C LEU A 90 -9.74 -2.09 3.92
N GLY A 91 -8.64 -1.34 4.06
CA GLY A 91 -8.63 -0.06 4.77
C GLY A 91 -9.62 0.94 4.18
N VAL A 92 -9.69 1.07 2.85
CA VAL A 92 -10.67 1.95 2.18
C VAL A 92 -12.10 1.48 2.38
N PHE A 93 -12.38 0.18 2.34
CA PHE A 93 -13.72 -0.34 2.63
C PHE A 93 -14.15 -0.04 4.07
N ILE A 94 -13.26 -0.21 5.04
CA ILE A 94 -13.53 0.14 6.45
C ILE A 94 -13.79 1.64 6.55
N LEU A 95 -12.95 2.48 5.94
CA LEU A 95 -13.11 3.93 5.96
C LEU A 95 -14.43 4.37 5.32
N TRP A 96 -14.81 3.81 4.17
CA TRP A 96 -16.08 4.11 3.51
C TRP A 96 -17.26 3.72 4.40
N PHE A 97 -17.26 2.50 4.94
CA PHE A 97 -18.31 2.05 5.85
C PHE A 97 -18.42 2.97 7.08
N CYS A 98 -17.30 3.26 7.74
CA CYS A 98 -17.27 4.16 8.89
C CYS A 98 -17.64 5.60 8.53
N TRP A 99 -17.50 6.02 7.27
CA TRP A 99 -17.89 7.36 6.82
C TRP A 99 -19.39 7.59 6.86
N PHE A 100 -20.21 6.53 6.76
CA PHE A 100 -21.64 6.64 7.05
C PHE A 100 -21.86 7.04 8.51
N GLY A 101 -21.11 6.45 9.45
CA GLY A 101 -21.10 6.90 10.84
C GLY A 101 -20.57 8.33 10.96
N PHE A 102 -19.48 8.66 10.29
CA PHE A 102 -18.84 9.98 10.34
C PHE A 102 -19.78 11.10 9.90
N ASN A 103 -20.37 11.00 8.70
CA ASN A 103 -21.30 12.02 8.20
C ASN A 103 -22.69 11.87 8.81
N GLY A 104 -23.24 10.66 8.85
CA GLY A 104 -24.61 10.46 9.30
C GLY A 104 -24.83 10.75 10.78
N ALA A 105 -23.85 10.47 11.65
CA ALA A 105 -23.96 10.78 13.07
C ALA A 105 -23.68 12.25 13.40
N SER A 106 -23.16 13.04 12.45
CA SER A 106 -23.02 14.50 12.60
C SER A 106 -24.36 15.23 12.67
N THR A 107 -25.49 14.56 12.40
CA THR A 107 -26.82 15.08 12.71
C THR A 107 -27.07 15.24 14.21
N VAL A 108 -26.24 14.62 15.07
CA VAL A 108 -26.32 14.58 16.55
C VAL A 108 -27.64 14.08 17.16
N SER A 109 -28.61 13.73 16.31
CA SER A 109 -29.91 13.16 16.63
C SER A 109 -30.37 12.24 15.49
N MET A 110 -31.15 11.23 15.82
CA MET A 110 -31.77 10.31 14.86
C MET A 110 -33.27 10.18 15.13
N GLU A 111 -33.90 11.28 15.54
CA GLU A 111 -35.33 11.37 15.83
C GLU A 111 -36.01 12.45 14.95
N GLY A 112 -37.29 12.28 14.65
CA GLY A 112 -38.08 13.26 13.88
C GLY A 112 -37.47 13.58 12.51
N ASP A 113 -37.36 14.88 12.20
CA ASP A 113 -36.83 15.37 10.92
C ASP A 113 -35.34 15.03 10.72
N ALA A 114 -34.60 14.73 11.80
CA ALA A 114 -33.19 14.34 11.70
C ALA A 114 -33.00 13.00 10.98
N ILE A 115 -33.97 12.08 11.06
CA ILE A 115 -33.95 10.81 10.29
C ILE A 115 -33.96 11.07 8.78
N VAL A 116 -34.80 12.01 8.35
CA VAL A 116 -34.93 12.35 6.92
C VAL A 116 -33.64 12.99 6.42
N SER A 117 -33.03 13.88 7.22
CA SER A 117 -31.72 14.47 6.93
C SER A 117 -30.62 13.40 6.85
N ALA A 118 -30.56 12.48 7.81
CA ALA A 118 -29.59 11.39 7.82
C ALA A 118 -29.70 10.50 6.56
N GLY A 119 -30.92 10.21 6.12
CA GLY A 119 -31.16 9.51 4.85
C GLY A 119 -30.55 10.23 3.64
N LYS A 120 -30.74 11.55 3.54
CA LYS A 120 -30.10 12.38 2.50
C LYS A 120 -28.58 12.33 2.60
N ILE A 121 -28.04 12.48 3.81
CA ILE A 121 -26.59 12.47 4.09
C ILE A 121 -25.97 11.13 3.67
N PHE A 122 -26.60 10.00 3.97
CA PHE A 122 -26.10 8.69 3.52
C PHE A 122 -26.05 8.58 2.00
N VAL A 123 -27.10 9.07 1.31
CA VAL A 123 -27.16 9.05 -0.16
C VAL A 123 -26.09 9.94 -0.77
N THR A 124 -25.96 11.20 -0.33
CA THR A 124 -24.95 12.13 -0.86
C THR A 124 -23.53 11.63 -0.59
N THR A 125 -23.27 11.08 0.60
CA THR A 125 -21.99 10.48 0.99
C THR A 125 -21.61 9.33 0.07
N ASN A 126 -22.50 8.34 -0.10
CA ASN A 126 -22.23 7.18 -0.94
C ASN A 126 -22.07 7.56 -2.42
N LEU A 127 -22.93 8.46 -2.90
CA LEU A 127 -22.95 8.85 -4.31
C LEU A 127 -21.68 9.59 -4.71
N SER A 128 -21.21 10.55 -3.89
CA SER A 128 -19.94 11.24 -4.14
C SER A 128 -18.76 10.27 -4.18
N ALA A 129 -18.67 9.36 -3.22
CA ALA A 129 -17.61 8.35 -3.15
C ALA A 129 -17.60 7.41 -4.37
N ALA A 130 -18.76 6.89 -4.75
CA ALA A 130 -18.90 6.00 -5.89
C ALA A 130 -18.54 6.70 -7.22
N VAL A 131 -19.05 7.91 -7.42
CA VAL A 131 -18.81 8.68 -8.65
C VAL A 131 -17.34 9.11 -8.73
N ALA A 132 -16.71 9.52 -7.63
CA ALA A 132 -15.29 9.83 -7.60
C ALA A 132 -14.44 8.60 -7.94
N THR A 133 -14.76 7.44 -7.38
CA THR A 133 -14.08 6.17 -7.67
C THR A 133 -14.13 5.83 -9.16
N VAL A 134 -15.32 5.86 -9.75
CA VAL A 134 -15.51 5.59 -11.19
C VAL A 134 -14.81 6.63 -12.04
N THR A 135 -14.86 7.90 -11.67
CA THR A 135 -14.18 8.99 -12.37
C THR A 135 -12.68 8.75 -12.40
N VAL A 136 -12.05 8.45 -11.26
CA VAL A 136 -10.61 8.15 -11.20
C VAL A 136 -10.26 6.89 -12.00
N MET A 137 -11.07 5.83 -11.88
CA MET A 137 -10.88 4.62 -12.66
C MET A 137 -10.89 4.92 -14.16
N ILE A 138 -11.84 5.73 -14.66
CA ILE A 138 -11.91 6.14 -16.07
C ILE A 138 -10.69 6.99 -16.46
N ILE A 139 -10.33 8.01 -15.66
CA ILE A 139 -9.18 8.88 -15.94
C ILE A 139 -7.91 8.04 -16.08
N THR A 140 -7.67 7.12 -15.15
CA THR A 140 -6.49 6.25 -15.15
C THR A 140 -6.53 5.27 -16.32
N TRP A 141 -7.69 4.71 -16.67
CA TRP A 141 -7.84 3.86 -17.84
C TRP A 141 -7.51 4.59 -19.14
N VAL A 142 -7.99 5.81 -19.31
CA VAL A 142 -7.75 6.61 -20.52
C VAL A 142 -6.28 7.02 -20.64
N ARG A 143 -5.68 7.50 -19.55
CA ARG A 143 -4.31 8.04 -19.51
C ARG A 143 -3.24 6.95 -19.45
N TYR A 144 -3.43 5.94 -18.59
CA TYR A 144 -2.44 4.87 -18.33
C TYR A 144 -2.75 3.58 -19.09
N LYS A 145 -3.82 3.55 -19.90
CA LYS A 145 -4.30 2.40 -20.68
C LYS A 145 -4.77 1.21 -19.84
N LYS A 146 -4.74 1.33 -18.51
CA LYS A 146 -5.17 0.35 -17.52
C LYS A 146 -5.72 1.07 -16.29
N PRO A 147 -6.69 0.49 -15.57
CA PRO A 147 -7.16 1.05 -14.31
C PRO A 147 -6.05 0.96 -13.24
N ASP A 148 -5.79 2.08 -12.57
CA ASP A 148 -4.88 2.09 -11.41
C ASP A 148 -5.71 1.90 -10.14
N VAL A 149 -5.55 0.73 -9.52
CA VAL A 149 -6.28 0.35 -8.31
C VAL A 149 -5.95 1.29 -7.15
N SER A 150 -4.68 1.63 -6.95
CA SER A 150 -4.25 2.48 -5.83
C SER A 150 -4.81 3.90 -5.97
N MET A 151 -4.84 4.43 -7.19
CA MET A 151 -5.48 5.73 -7.45
C MET A 151 -6.99 5.66 -7.30
N SER A 152 -7.64 4.58 -7.76
CA SER A 152 -9.09 4.43 -7.63
C SER A 152 -9.52 4.39 -6.16
N LEU A 153 -8.75 3.71 -5.32
CA LEU A 153 -8.90 3.72 -3.85
C LEU A 153 -8.77 5.14 -3.26
N ASN A 154 -7.77 5.91 -3.70
CA ASN A 154 -7.67 7.33 -3.33
C ASN A 154 -8.85 8.15 -3.87
N GLY A 155 -9.42 7.79 -5.02
CA GLY A 155 -10.63 8.37 -5.59
C GLY A 155 -11.84 8.21 -4.69
N SER A 156 -12.05 7.01 -4.13
CA SER A 156 -13.12 6.77 -3.15
C SER A 156 -12.98 7.69 -1.93
N LEU A 157 -11.79 7.76 -1.35
CA LEU A 157 -11.52 8.62 -0.19
C LEU A 157 -11.66 10.10 -0.54
N ALA A 158 -11.20 10.54 -1.71
CA ALA A 158 -11.33 11.93 -2.15
C ALA A 158 -12.80 12.36 -2.26
N GLY A 159 -13.66 11.49 -2.81
CA GLY A 159 -15.10 11.76 -2.93
C GLY A 159 -15.78 11.87 -1.55
N LEU A 160 -15.41 10.99 -0.63
CA LEU A 160 -15.85 11.02 0.77
C LEU A 160 -15.39 12.32 1.47
N VAL A 161 -14.12 12.70 1.34
CA VAL A 161 -13.60 13.94 1.90
C VAL A 161 -14.33 15.17 1.34
N ALA A 162 -14.51 15.24 0.02
CA ALA A 162 -15.08 16.42 -0.63
C ALA A 162 -16.56 16.65 -0.28
N ILE A 163 -17.34 15.60 -0.01
CA ILE A 163 -18.75 15.74 0.34
C ILE A 163 -18.98 16.02 1.83
N THR A 164 -17.98 15.80 2.68
CA THR A 164 -18.10 15.84 4.15
C THR A 164 -18.62 17.18 4.70
N ALA A 165 -18.24 18.32 4.12
CA ALA A 165 -18.70 19.64 4.57
C ALA A 165 -20.15 19.96 4.19
N GLY A 166 -20.65 19.37 3.11
CA GLY A 166 -21.94 19.74 2.51
C GLY A 166 -22.92 18.58 2.35
N CYS A 167 -22.66 17.39 2.90
CA CYS A 167 -23.49 16.22 2.70
C CYS A 167 -24.94 16.41 3.16
N ASP A 168 -25.17 17.35 4.08
CA ASP A 168 -26.47 17.77 4.60
C ASP A 168 -27.11 18.92 3.80
N THR A 169 -26.36 19.68 2.99
CA THR A 169 -26.84 20.90 2.33
C THR A 169 -26.86 20.83 0.81
N VAL A 170 -26.39 19.73 0.22
CA VAL A 170 -26.38 19.58 -1.25
C VAL A 170 -27.34 18.48 -1.72
N SER A 171 -27.83 18.64 -2.95
CA SER A 171 -28.65 17.61 -3.60
C SER A 171 -27.80 16.38 -4.00
N PRO A 172 -28.41 15.20 -4.20
CA PRO A 172 -27.71 14.03 -4.75
C PRO A 172 -27.04 14.31 -6.10
N THR A 173 -27.66 15.12 -6.96
CA THR A 173 -27.06 15.52 -8.24
C THR A 173 -25.80 16.37 -8.02
N SER A 174 -25.85 17.33 -7.10
CA SER A 174 -24.67 18.12 -6.73
C SER A 174 -23.57 17.23 -6.12
N ALA A 175 -23.94 16.24 -5.28
CA ALA A 175 -22.99 15.29 -4.70
C ALA A 175 -22.26 14.46 -5.77
N ALA A 176 -22.97 14.02 -6.82
CA ALA A 176 -22.35 13.35 -7.95
C ALA A 176 -21.34 14.25 -8.68
N ILE A 177 -21.70 15.52 -8.92
CA ILE A 177 -20.80 16.51 -9.56
C ILE A 177 -19.56 16.76 -8.70
N ILE A 178 -19.73 16.89 -7.38
CA ILE A 178 -18.63 17.01 -6.42
C ILE A 178 -17.72 15.79 -6.50
N GLY A 179 -18.29 14.58 -6.60
CA GLY A 179 -17.53 13.34 -6.80
C GLY A 179 -16.70 13.34 -8.08
N ILE A 180 -17.26 13.80 -9.21
CA ILE A 180 -16.51 13.93 -10.47
C ILE A 180 -15.33 14.88 -10.28
N ALA A 181 -15.59 16.11 -9.82
CA ALA A 181 -14.56 17.12 -9.63
C ALA A 181 -13.46 16.64 -8.66
N SER A 182 -13.85 15.99 -7.58
CA SER A 182 -12.95 15.38 -6.60
C SER A 182 -12.02 14.33 -7.22
N GLY A 183 -12.55 13.48 -8.11
CA GLY A 183 -11.77 12.51 -8.86
C GLY A 183 -10.69 13.16 -9.76
N PHE A 184 -11.00 14.28 -10.40
CA PHE A 184 -9.99 15.06 -11.12
C PHE A 184 -8.95 15.64 -10.16
N ILE A 185 -9.41 16.30 -9.09
CA ILE A 185 -8.53 16.97 -8.12
C ILE A 185 -7.54 15.99 -7.49
N VAL A 186 -7.96 14.78 -7.11
CA VAL A 186 -7.04 13.82 -6.49
C VAL A 186 -6.00 13.28 -7.46
N VAL A 187 -6.36 13.01 -8.73
CA VAL A 187 -5.43 12.49 -9.73
C VAL A 187 -4.38 13.54 -10.06
N PHE A 188 -4.82 14.72 -10.51
CA PHE A 188 -3.91 15.78 -10.93
C PHE A 188 -3.20 16.42 -9.75
N GLY A 189 -3.84 16.49 -8.59
CA GLY A 189 -3.26 17.00 -7.35
C GLY A 189 -2.09 16.15 -6.84
N ILE A 190 -2.27 14.83 -6.75
CA ILE A 190 -1.17 13.92 -6.34
C ILE A 190 -0.01 14.00 -7.34
N GLU A 191 -0.31 13.99 -8.65
CA GLU A 191 0.72 14.12 -9.68
C GLU A 191 1.45 15.46 -9.60
N PHE A 192 0.74 16.56 -9.34
CA PHE A 192 1.34 17.89 -9.19
C PHE A 192 2.25 17.95 -7.97
N ILE A 193 1.79 17.47 -6.83
CA ILE A 193 2.56 17.43 -5.57
C ILE A 193 3.84 16.60 -5.76
N ASP A 194 3.74 15.42 -6.36
CA ASP A 194 4.90 14.54 -6.54
C ASP A 194 5.83 15.00 -7.67
N LYS A 195 5.29 15.27 -8.86
CA LYS A 195 6.09 15.51 -10.07
C LYS A 195 6.53 16.95 -10.23
N VAL A 196 5.78 17.93 -9.71
CA VAL A 196 6.09 19.35 -9.88
C VAL A 196 6.68 19.91 -8.59
N LEU A 197 5.97 19.78 -7.46
CA LEU A 197 6.44 20.33 -6.18
C LEU A 197 7.57 19.49 -5.55
N LYS A 198 7.78 18.26 -6.02
CA LYS A 198 8.78 17.31 -5.50
C LYS A 198 8.60 17.03 -4.00
N ILE A 199 7.34 16.90 -3.58
CA ILE A 199 6.97 16.58 -2.21
C ILE A 199 6.55 15.12 -2.14
N ASP A 200 7.26 14.34 -1.33
CA ASP A 200 7.01 12.91 -1.18
C ASP A 200 5.96 12.63 -0.10
N ASP A 201 4.74 12.41 -0.57
CA ASP A 201 3.60 11.96 0.20
C ASP A 201 3.28 10.50 -0.14
N PRO A 202 3.71 9.52 0.69
CA PRO A 202 3.62 8.10 0.37
C PRO A 202 2.20 7.58 0.13
N VAL A 203 1.20 8.18 0.79
CA VAL A 203 -0.20 7.72 0.73
C VAL A 203 -1.08 8.63 -0.13
N GLY A 204 -0.60 9.82 -0.50
CA GLY A 204 -1.39 10.83 -1.19
C GLY A 204 -2.37 11.57 -0.27
N ALA A 205 -2.06 11.63 1.04
CA ALA A 205 -2.87 12.30 2.05
C ALA A 205 -3.12 13.77 1.73
N VAL A 206 -2.15 14.49 1.16
CA VAL A 206 -2.32 15.90 0.78
C VAL A 206 -3.34 16.05 -0.34
N GLY A 207 -3.31 15.16 -1.34
CA GLY A 207 -4.29 15.17 -2.44
C GLY A 207 -5.70 14.76 -1.98
N VAL A 208 -5.78 13.72 -1.14
CA VAL A 208 -7.06 13.17 -0.64
C VAL A 208 -7.69 14.07 0.41
N HIS A 209 -6.93 14.58 1.38
CA HIS A 209 -7.46 15.35 2.50
C HIS A 209 -7.26 16.85 2.34
N GLY A 210 -6.07 17.29 1.90
CA GLY A 210 -5.76 18.72 1.75
C GLY A 210 -6.55 19.36 0.61
N LEU A 211 -6.30 18.90 -0.61
CA LEU A 211 -6.90 19.49 -1.81
C LEU A 211 -8.41 19.25 -1.88
N ASN A 212 -8.85 18.02 -1.62
CA ASN A 212 -10.27 17.69 -1.64
C ASN A 212 -11.02 18.20 -0.40
N GLY A 213 -10.35 18.38 0.73
CA GLY A 213 -10.94 19.06 1.89
C GLY A 213 -11.22 20.53 1.56
N ALA A 214 -10.22 21.23 1.03
CA ALA A 214 -10.38 22.62 0.56
C ALA A 214 -11.47 22.75 -0.51
N PHE A 215 -11.47 21.85 -1.52
CA PHE A 215 -12.51 21.85 -2.54
C PHE A 215 -13.89 21.55 -1.95
N GLY A 216 -14.02 20.58 -1.06
CA GLY A 216 -15.28 20.25 -0.39
C GLY A 216 -15.87 21.43 0.37
N THR A 217 -15.02 22.17 1.09
CA THR A 217 -15.40 23.42 1.76
C THR A 217 -15.94 24.46 0.80
N LEU A 218 -15.26 24.68 -0.34
CA LEU A 218 -15.73 25.60 -1.38
C LEU A 218 -17.00 25.08 -2.08
N ALA A 219 -17.14 23.75 -2.22
CA ALA A 219 -18.28 23.13 -2.86
C ALA A 219 -19.58 23.41 -2.10
N VAL A 220 -19.55 23.55 -0.77
CA VAL A 220 -20.70 24.05 0.01
C VAL A 220 -21.12 25.44 -0.50
N GLY A 221 -20.17 26.36 -0.65
CA GLY A 221 -20.40 27.71 -1.15
C GLY A 221 -20.86 27.77 -2.61
N LEU A 222 -20.64 26.69 -3.38
CA LEU A 222 -21.10 26.56 -4.76
C LEU A 222 -22.50 25.93 -4.84
N PHE A 223 -22.76 24.88 -4.07
CA PHE A 223 -23.87 23.95 -4.29
C PHE A 223 -24.90 23.86 -3.16
N SER A 224 -24.71 24.55 -2.02
CA SER A 224 -25.70 24.53 -0.94
C SER A 224 -27.09 24.92 -1.46
N ASP A 225 -28.10 24.15 -1.15
CA ASP A 225 -29.50 24.42 -1.49
C ASP A 225 -30.21 25.33 -0.46
N GLY A 226 -29.50 25.74 0.60
CA GLY A 226 -30.02 26.52 1.71
C GLY A 226 -30.62 25.69 2.84
N SER A 227 -30.61 24.36 2.74
CA SER A 227 -30.78 23.52 3.94
C SER A 227 -29.52 23.65 4.81
N GLY A 228 -29.67 23.64 6.14
CA GLY A 228 -28.56 23.76 7.09
C GLY A 228 -27.80 25.09 7.08
N THR A 229 -28.11 26.00 6.16
CA THR A 229 -27.42 27.28 5.95
C THR A 229 -28.43 28.40 5.75
N ASP A 230 -28.16 29.61 6.22
CA ASP A 230 -29.03 30.78 6.00
C ASP A 230 -28.87 31.40 4.60
N TRP A 231 -28.16 30.72 3.71
CA TRP A 231 -27.79 31.18 2.38
C TRP A 231 -27.73 30.03 1.38
N LYS A 232 -27.85 30.34 0.09
CA LYS A 232 -27.69 29.38 -1.01
C LYS A 232 -26.30 29.51 -1.65
N GLY A 233 -25.83 28.45 -2.26
CA GLY A 233 -24.59 28.45 -3.03
C GLY A 233 -24.68 29.30 -4.31
N LEU A 234 -23.51 29.62 -4.87
CA LEU A 234 -23.40 30.44 -6.08
C LEU A 234 -24.15 29.83 -7.28
N LEU A 235 -24.08 28.51 -7.44
CA LEU A 235 -24.70 27.77 -8.56
C LEU A 235 -26.16 27.40 -8.29
N THR A 236 -26.68 27.69 -7.10
CA THR A 236 -28.07 27.48 -6.69
C THR A 236 -28.82 28.80 -6.48
N GLY A 237 -28.21 29.93 -6.88
CA GLY A 237 -28.84 31.24 -6.93
C GLY A 237 -28.67 32.12 -5.69
N GLY A 238 -27.78 31.78 -4.76
CA GLY A 238 -27.56 32.55 -3.52
C GLY A 238 -26.53 33.69 -3.60
N GLY A 239 -25.96 33.95 -4.77
CA GLY A 239 -24.96 34.99 -4.97
C GLY A 239 -23.60 34.67 -4.32
N PHE A 240 -22.76 35.69 -4.13
CA PHE A 240 -21.37 35.50 -3.68
C PHE A 240 -21.22 35.33 -2.16
N HIS A 241 -22.25 35.64 -1.36
CA HIS A 241 -22.13 35.69 0.11
C HIS A 241 -21.65 34.34 0.69
N GLY A 242 -22.39 33.25 0.43
CA GLY A 242 -22.03 31.92 0.93
C GLY A 242 -20.65 31.46 0.47
N PHE A 243 -20.34 31.64 -0.82
CA PHE A 243 -19.00 31.32 -1.35
C PHE A 243 -17.89 32.14 -0.68
N GLY A 244 -18.10 33.45 -0.48
CA GLY A 244 -17.15 34.34 0.17
C GLY A 244 -16.87 33.95 1.62
N VAL A 245 -17.91 33.55 2.36
CA VAL A 245 -17.79 33.05 3.74
C VAL A 245 -16.98 31.75 3.77
N GLN A 246 -17.33 30.77 2.93
CA GLN A 246 -16.59 29.50 2.83
C GLN A 246 -15.11 29.72 2.47
N PHE A 247 -14.84 30.56 1.47
CA PHE A 247 -13.48 30.89 1.06
C PHE A 247 -12.68 31.55 2.19
N THR A 248 -13.28 32.51 2.89
CA THR A 248 -12.60 33.24 3.97
C THR A 248 -12.31 32.32 5.16
N GLY A 249 -13.28 31.54 5.63
CA GLY A 249 -13.08 30.58 6.72
C GLY A 249 -12.03 29.52 6.39
N MET A 250 -12.03 29.03 5.16
CA MET A 250 -11.02 28.10 4.63
C MET A 250 -9.61 28.71 4.70
N ILE A 251 -9.40 29.92 4.18
CA ILE A 251 -8.08 30.57 4.17
C ILE A 251 -7.57 30.85 5.60
N ILE A 252 -8.44 31.29 6.51
CA ILE A 252 -8.08 31.51 7.91
C ILE A 252 -7.62 30.19 8.56
N THR A 253 -8.33 29.10 8.29
CA THR A 253 -7.99 27.76 8.79
C THR A 253 -6.67 27.27 8.20
N ILE A 254 -6.44 27.45 6.90
CA ILE A 254 -5.16 27.13 6.26
C ILE A 254 -4.02 27.92 6.92
N ALA A 255 -4.17 29.23 7.10
CA ALA A 255 -3.15 30.07 7.71
C ALA A 255 -2.80 29.61 9.13
N TRP A 256 -3.80 29.29 9.95
CA TRP A 256 -3.61 28.72 11.28
C TRP A 256 -2.78 27.43 11.25
N VAL A 257 -3.14 26.48 10.41
CA VAL A 257 -2.45 25.19 10.32
C VAL A 257 -1.04 25.36 9.77
N VAL A 258 -0.84 26.18 8.74
CA VAL A 258 0.49 26.46 8.18
C VAL A 258 1.41 27.04 9.25
N VAL A 259 0.96 28.06 9.99
CA VAL A 259 1.77 28.70 11.02
C VAL A 259 2.08 27.73 12.16
N THR A 260 1.06 27.11 12.74
CA THR A 260 1.22 26.24 13.91
C THR A 260 2.03 24.99 13.60
N MET A 261 1.73 24.30 12.50
CA MET A 261 2.46 23.09 12.13
C MET A 261 3.89 23.39 11.71
N THR A 262 4.15 24.54 11.08
CA THR A 262 5.53 24.97 10.80
C THR A 262 6.31 25.15 12.09
N ILE A 263 5.74 25.83 13.09
CA ILE A 263 6.38 26.02 14.40
C ILE A 263 6.63 24.66 15.07
N ILE A 264 5.60 23.81 15.16
CA ILE A 264 5.70 22.48 15.82
C ILE A 264 6.79 21.64 15.16
N PHE A 265 6.77 21.49 13.83
CA PHE A 265 7.75 20.65 13.13
C PHE A 265 9.15 21.24 13.17
N GLN A 266 9.31 22.57 13.14
CA GLN A 266 10.63 23.19 13.27
C GLN A 266 11.20 23.00 14.68
N VAL A 267 10.38 23.14 15.72
CA VAL A 267 10.80 22.88 17.10
C VAL A 267 11.24 21.42 17.25
N ILE A 268 10.44 20.46 16.79
CA ILE A 268 10.79 19.03 16.83
C ILE A 268 12.09 18.77 16.07
N LYS A 269 12.22 19.33 14.86
CA LYS A 269 13.40 19.14 14.00
C LYS A 269 14.69 19.61 14.67
N HIS A 270 14.67 20.72 15.41
CA HIS A 270 15.86 21.32 16.04
C HIS A 270 16.10 20.86 17.49
N THR A 271 15.21 20.06 18.07
CA THR A 271 15.36 19.56 19.45
C THR A 271 15.68 18.06 19.48
N ILE A 272 14.75 17.22 19.03
CA ILE A 272 14.86 15.75 19.08
C ILE A 272 15.11 15.12 17.69
N GLY A 273 14.90 15.90 16.64
CA GLY A 273 15.01 15.49 15.24
C GLY A 273 13.69 14.92 14.70
N LEU A 274 13.35 15.29 13.46
CA LEU A 274 12.11 14.85 12.81
C LEU A 274 12.29 13.57 11.96
N ARG A 275 13.50 13.38 11.40
CA ARG A 275 13.85 12.27 10.49
C ARG A 275 14.80 11.29 11.17
N VAL A 276 14.65 10.00 10.89
CA VAL A 276 15.61 8.94 11.25
C VAL A 276 16.94 9.10 10.48
N SER A 277 17.98 8.35 10.85
CA SER A 277 19.23 8.36 10.07
C SER A 277 19.04 7.74 8.68
N ALA A 278 19.97 8.01 7.76
CA ALA A 278 19.92 7.43 6.42
C ALA A 278 20.06 5.90 6.46
N GLU A 279 20.88 5.38 7.38
CA GLU A 279 21.06 3.94 7.58
C GLU A 279 19.77 3.29 8.10
N GLU A 280 19.10 3.93 9.06
CA GLU A 280 17.82 3.45 9.61
C GLU A 280 16.71 3.45 8.55
N GLU A 281 16.63 4.51 7.73
CA GLU A 281 15.66 4.60 6.65
C GLU A 281 15.87 3.51 5.58
N ILE A 282 17.12 3.24 5.21
CA ILE A 282 17.46 2.20 4.21
C ILE A 282 17.24 0.80 4.78
N ALA A 283 17.56 0.58 6.06
CA ALA A 283 17.38 -0.72 6.72
C ALA A 283 15.90 -1.03 7.03
N GLY A 284 15.07 0.00 7.19
CA GLY A 284 13.68 -0.12 7.61
C GLY A 284 13.50 0.13 9.11
N LEU A 285 12.48 0.93 9.44
CA LEU A 285 12.27 1.45 10.80
C LEU A 285 11.85 0.36 11.80
N ASP A 286 11.16 -0.69 11.36
CA ASP A 286 10.66 -1.78 12.22
C ASP A 286 11.74 -2.37 13.13
N SER A 287 12.92 -2.63 12.58
CA SER A 287 14.01 -3.28 13.32
C SER A 287 14.68 -2.36 14.35
N LYS A 288 14.77 -1.06 14.04
CA LYS A 288 15.51 -0.07 14.84
C LYS A 288 14.62 0.68 15.82
N GLU A 289 13.37 0.95 15.47
CA GLU A 289 12.41 1.66 16.32
C GLU A 289 11.50 0.73 17.12
N HIS A 290 11.21 -0.47 16.60
CA HIS A 290 10.25 -1.39 17.22
C HIS A 290 10.85 -2.74 17.64
N GLY A 291 12.12 -3.01 17.30
CA GLY A 291 12.76 -4.28 17.60
C GLY A 291 12.14 -5.47 16.87
N LEU A 292 11.43 -5.21 15.76
CA LEU A 292 10.73 -6.22 14.96
C LEU A 292 11.55 -6.53 13.71
N ALA A 293 11.79 -7.82 13.43
CA ALA A 293 12.47 -8.24 12.20
C ALA A 293 11.65 -7.88 10.94
N SER A 294 10.33 -7.94 11.05
CA SER A 294 9.36 -7.43 10.10
C SER A 294 7.98 -7.42 10.77
N ALA A 295 7.17 -6.38 10.54
CA ALA A 295 5.76 -6.39 10.93
C ALA A 295 4.89 -7.34 10.08
N TYR A 296 5.45 -7.90 9.00
CA TYR A 296 4.77 -8.78 8.05
C TYR A 296 5.52 -10.11 7.89
N ASP A 297 4.80 -11.23 8.04
CA ASP A 297 5.34 -12.56 7.79
C ASP A 297 5.73 -12.73 6.30
N GLY A 298 6.88 -13.35 6.03
CA GLY A 298 7.36 -13.64 4.67
C GLY A 298 8.01 -12.49 3.87
N PHE A 299 8.10 -11.26 4.39
CA PHE A 299 8.78 -10.12 3.73
C PHE A 299 10.15 -9.76 4.32
N ALA A 300 10.49 -10.28 5.50
CA ALA A 300 11.88 -10.31 5.93
C ALA A 300 12.64 -11.28 5.03
N MET A 301 13.71 -10.81 4.38
CA MET A 301 14.83 -11.72 4.10
C MET A 301 15.24 -12.26 5.46
N ALA A 302 14.85 -13.49 5.78
CA ALA A 302 15.16 -14.11 7.05
C ALA A 302 16.66 -14.02 7.28
N GLY A 303 17.07 -13.08 8.14
CA GLY A 303 18.32 -13.22 8.87
C GLY A 303 18.15 -14.53 9.63
N VAL A 304 18.93 -15.53 9.23
CA VAL A 304 19.01 -16.84 9.90
C VAL A 304 18.94 -16.59 11.41
N PRO A 305 17.96 -17.15 12.14
CA PRO A 305 18.02 -17.07 13.60
C PRO A 305 19.30 -17.78 14.01
N THR A 306 20.25 -17.04 14.58
CA THR A 306 21.36 -17.67 15.32
C THR A 306 20.74 -18.55 16.41
N PRO A 307 20.96 -19.87 16.40
CA PRO A 307 20.49 -20.71 17.48
C PRO A 307 21.27 -20.30 18.73
N MET A 308 20.60 -19.64 19.67
CA MET A 308 21.09 -19.53 21.02
C MET A 308 21.24 -20.96 21.56
N GLY A 309 22.48 -21.33 21.85
CA GLY A 309 22.80 -22.64 22.37
C GLY A 309 22.13 -22.89 23.72
N THR A 310 21.31 -23.92 23.78
CA THR A 310 21.04 -24.66 25.02
C THR A 310 20.96 -26.14 24.71
N SER A 311 21.92 -26.88 25.26
CA SER A 311 21.91 -28.34 25.34
C SER A 311 20.65 -28.80 26.06
N ILE A 312 19.77 -29.52 25.38
CA ILE A 312 18.74 -30.34 26.02
C ILE A 312 18.83 -31.74 25.41
N LYS A 313 19.17 -32.72 26.27
CA LYS A 313 19.15 -34.14 25.93
C LYS A 313 17.74 -34.54 25.46
N ALA A 314 17.65 -35.15 24.29
CA ALA A 314 16.40 -35.66 23.73
C ALA A 314 15.81 -36.79 24.61
N PRO A 315 14.48 -36.83 24.83
CA PRO A 315 13.82 -38.02 25.34
C PRO A 315 13.65 -39.06 24.22
N VAL A 316 13.82 -40.32 24.58
CA VAL A 316 13.62 -41.49 23.71
C VAL A 316 12.14 -41.61 23.36
N VAL A 317 11.81 -41.51 22.07
CA VAL A 317 10.47 -41.82 21.54
C VAL A 317 10.55 -43.16 20.79
N THR A 318 9.85 -44.16 21.33
CA THR A 318 9.63 -45.47 20.71
C THR A 318 8.76 -45.33 19.46
N ALA A 319 9.26 -45.82 18.32
CA ALA A 319 8.55 -45.82 17.04
C ALA A 319 7.35 -46.79 17.03
N ARG A 320 6.23 -46.38 16.42
CA ARG A 320 5.14 -47.28 15.97
C ARG A 320 5.37 -47.69 14.50
N PRO A 321 4.95 -48.88 14.07
CA PRO A 321 5.19 -49.34 12.70
C PRO A 321 4.23 -48.66 11.72
N SER A 322 4.78 -48.15 10.61
CA SER A 322 4.05 -47.65 9.44
C SER A 322 3.83 -48.77 8.41
N ALA A 323 2.69 -48.71 7.72
CA ALA A 323 2.22 -49.69 6.73
C ALA A 323 3.13 -49.84 5.48
N PRO A 324 3.09 -50.97 4.76
CA PRO A 324 4.05 -51.28 3.71
C PRO A 324 3.69 -50.61 2.37
N ALA A 325 4.50 -49.63 1.94
CA ALA A 325 4.49 -49.14 0.55
C ALA A 325 5.16 -50.11 -0.45
N GLU A 326 4.69 -50.11 -1.69
CA GLU A 326 5.20 -50.90 -2.82
C GLU A 326 6.66 -50.60 -3.16
N SER A 327 7.37 -51.62 -3.65
CA SER A 327 8.80 -51.65 -3.93
C SER A 327 9.16 -51.01 -5.27
N VAL A 328 10.01 -49.99 -5.24
CA VAL A 328 10.75 -49.48 -6.42
C VAL A 328 11.92 -50.43 -6.72
N PRO A 329 12.30 -50.68 -7.99
CA PRO A 329 13.40 -51.60 -8.33
C PRO A 329 14.76 -51.13 -7.77
N GLU A 330 15.49 -52.04 -7.11
CA GLU A 330 16.88 -51.79 -6.66
C GLU A 330 17.84 -51.75 -7.87
N LEU A 331 18.64 -50.68 -7.94
CA LEU A 331 19.77 -50.53 -8.86
C LEU A 331 21.11 -50.81 -8.14
N PRO A 332 22.20 -51.13 -8.86
CA PRO A 332 23.41 -51.75 -8.30
C PRO A 332 24.19 -50.85 -7.33
N LYS A 333 24.74 -51.45 -6.26
CA LYS A 333 25.38 -50.80 -5.10
C LYS A 333 26.87 -50.48 -5.23
N GLU A 334 27.49 -50.64 -6.40
CA GLU A 334 28.95 -50.41 -6.53
C GLU A 334 29.31 -49.38 -7.61
N GLY A 335 29.72 -48.20 -7.15
CA GLY A 335 30.31 -47.13 -7.97
C GLY A 335 30.44 -45.82 -7.18
N VAL A 336 31.43 -45.00 -7.49
CA VAL A 336 31.49 -43.60 -7.00
C VAL A 336 30.35 -42.85 -7.66
N HIS A 337 29.25 -42.65 -6.94
CA HIS A 337 28.08 -41.96 -7.49
C HIS A 337 28.32 -40.45 -7.46
N LYS A 338 28.56 -39.86 -8.63
CA LYS A 338 28.69 -38.40 -8.76
C LYS A 338 27.39 -37.72 -8.34
N LEU A 339 27.48 -36.77 -7.41
CA LEU A 339 26.35 -35.96 -6.97
C LEU A 339 26.29 -34.69 -7.81
N THR A 340 25.13 -34.39 -8.38
CA THR A 340 24.97 -33.20 -9.24
C THR A 340 23.74 -32.42 -8.84
N LYS A 341 23.91 -31.09 -8.72
CA LYS A 341 22.82 -30.14 -8.55
C LYS A 341 22.41 -29.58 -9.90
N VAL A 342 21.13 -29.67 -10.22
CA VAL A 342 20.52 -29.02 -11.38
C VAL A 342 19.64 -27.88 -10.86
N VAL A 343 19.95 -26.65 -11.25
CA VAL A 343 19.15 -25.46 -10.93
C VAL A 343 18.46 -24.98 -12.20
N ILE A 344 17.14 -24.88 -12.17
CA ILE A 344 16.33 -24.45 -13.31
C ILE A 344 15.58 -23.17 -12.93
N ILE A 345 15.74 -22.11 -13.72
CA ILE A 345 14.96 -20.88 -13.54
C ILE A 345 13.99 -20.75 -14.70
N THR A 346 12.70 -20.87 -14.45
CA THR A 346 11.65 -20.86 -15.48
C THR A 346 10.39 -20.11 -15.02
N ARG A 347 9.37 -20.08 -15.88
CA ARG A 347 8.05 -19.48 -15.61
C ARG A 347 7.18 -20.40 -14.75
N GLN A 348 6.32 -19.79 -13.93
CA GLN A 348 5.53 -20.52 -12.93
C GLN A 348 4.42 -21.40 -13.53
N ASN A 349 3.85 -21.03 -14.68
CA ASN A 349 2.71 -21.71 -15.30
C ASN A 349 3.01 -23.12 -15.84
N LYS A 350 4.27 -23.56 -15.86
CA LYS A 350 4.69 -24.90 -16.30
C LYS A 350 5.19 -25.79 -15.15
N LEU A 351 5.05 -25.31 -13.91
CA LEU A 351 5.60 -25.98 -12.74
C LEU A 351 4.95 -27.35 -12.49
N ASP A 352 3.63 -27.44 -12.58
CA ASP A 352 2.90 -28.68 -12.30
C ASP A 352 3.24 -29.78 -13.33
N GLU A 353 3.22 -29.43 -14.63
CA GLU A 353 3.64 -30.31 -15.71
C GLU A 353 5.10 -30.77 -15.53
N PHE A 354 5.98 -29.85 -15.10
CA PHE A 354 7.38 -30.15 -14.85
C PHE A 354 7.57 -31.11 -13.67
N MET A 355 6.87 -30.88 -12.54
CA MET A 355 6.96 -31.75 -11.36
C MET A 355 6.48 -33.17 -11.68
N GLN A 356 5.41 -33.31 -12.45
CA GLN A 356 4.92 -34.61 -12.89
C GLN A 356 5.97 -35.35 -13.73
N ALA A 357 6.56 -34.69 -14.73
CA ALA A 357 7.57 -35.28 -15.58
C ALA A 357 8.88 -35.63 -14.85
N MET A 358 9.25 -34.86 -13.81
CA MET A 358 10.39 -35.17 -12.94
C MET A 358 10.14 -36.42 -12.09
N ASN A 359 8.92 -36.59 -11.55
CA ASN A 359 8.55 -37.78 -10.80
C ASN A 359 8.60 -39.05 -11.68
N GLU A 360 8.14 -38.97 -12.94
CA GLU A 360 8.17 -40.10 -13.89
C GLU A 360 9.60 -40.61 -14.19
N ILE A 361 10.61 -39.75 -14.08
CA ILE A 361 12.01 -40.13 -14.27
C ILE A 361 12.73 -40.50 -12.96
N GLY A 362 12.00 -40.54 -11.84
CA GLY A 362 12.51 -40.94 -10.53
C GLY A 362 13.15 -39.81 -9.70
N VAL A 363 12.86 -38.55 -10.00
CA VAL A 363 13.31 -37.40 -9.20
C VAL A 363 12.23 -37.04 -8.19
N THR A 364 12.42 -37.42 -6.93
CA THR A 364 11.46 -37.17 -5.82
C THR A 364 11.78 -35.90 -5.03
N GLY A 365 13.07 -35.53 -4.95
CA GLY A 365 13.53 -34.35 -4.22
C GLY A 365 13.62 -33.09 -5.08
N ILE A 366 12.63 -32.20 -4.95
CA ILE A 366 12.60 -30.90 -5.65
C ILE A 366 12.42 -29.78 -4.62
N THR A 367 13.33 -28.79 -4.63
CA THR A 367 13.16 -27.54 -3.86
C THR A 367 12.77 -26.42 -4.80
N ILE A 368 11.74 -25.64 -4.44
CA ILE A 368 11.23 -24.55 -5.28
C ILE A 368 11.32 -23.24 -4.50
N THR A 369 11.84 -22.20 -5.14
CA THR A 369 11.92 -20.85 -4.58
C THR A 369 11.37 -19.86 -5.60
N ASN A 370 10.47 -18.97 -5.17
CA ASN A 370 10.03 -17.86 -6.00
C ASN A 370 11.17 -16.84 -6.14
N VAL A 371 11.51 -16.47 -7.37
CA VAL A 371 12.58 -15.52 -7.66
C VAL A 371 12.12 -14.47 -8.66
N LEU A 372 12.80 -13.33 -8.66
CA LEU A 372 12.62 -12.28 -9.65
C LEU A 372 13.78 -12.31 -10.64
N GLY A 373 13.50 -12.29 -11.94
CA GLY A 373 14.51 -12.34 -12.98
C GLY A 373 14.47 -11.13 -13.91
N CYS A 374 15.64 -10.54 -14.19
CA CYS A 374 15.80 -9.51 -15.21
C CYS A 374 16.23 -10.15 -16.53
N GLY A 375 15.52 -9.84 -17.62
CA GLY A 375 15.85 -10.29 -18.98
C GLY A 375 15.90 -9.12 -19.96
N VAL A 376 16.13 -9.39 -21.24
CA VAL A 376 16.11 -8.38 -22.32
C VAL A 376 14.69 -7.83 -22.58
N GLN A 377 13.68 -8.45 -21.97
CA GLN A 377 12.30 -8.00 -21.99
C GLN A 377 12.18 -6.71 -21.17
N LYS A 378 12.02 -5.57 -21.84
CA LYS A 378 11.36 -4.42 -21.22
C LYS A 378 9.88 -4.79 -21.10
N GLY A 379 9.37 -4.88 -19.88
CA GLY A 379 7.93 -5.06 -19.66
C GLY A 379 7.13 -3.92 -20.29
N ALA A 380 5.83 -4.13 -20.52
CA ALA A 380 4.94 -3.01 -20.84
C ALA A 380 5.01 -1.99 -19.70
N PRO A 381 5.06 -0.67 -19.99
CA PRO A 381 5.10 0.34 -18.95
C PRO A 381 3.88 0.18 -18.04
N SER A 382 4.13 -0.03 -16.75
CA SER A 382 3.10 -0.02 -15.71
C SER A 382 3.20 1.30 -14.95
N TYR A 383 2.08 1.75 -14.41
CA TYR A 383 2.01 3.02 -13.67
C TYR A 383 1.55 2.74 -12.24
N TYR A 384 2.16 3.45 -11.30
CA TYR A 384 1.71 3.53 -9.92
C TYR A 384 1.51 5.00 -9.55
N ARG A 385 0.25 5.40 -9.37
CA ARG A 385 -0.13 6.79 -9.07
C ARG A 385 0.44 7.79 -10.06
N GLY A 386 0.41 7.42 -11.33
CA GLY A 386 0.90 8.24 -12.44
C GLY A 386 2.42 8.26 -12.61
N VAL A 387 3.19 7.56 -11.79
CA VAL A 387 4.63 7.38 -11.99
C VAL A 387 4.88 6.08 -12.74
N GLU A 388 5.64 6.15 -13.83
CA GLU A 388 6.03 4.98 -14.62
C GLU A 388 6.96 4.08 -13.81
N MET A 389 6.64 2.78 -13.77
CA MET A 389 7.43 1.76 -13.11
C MET A 389 8.34 1.08 -14.14
N GLU A 390 9.65 1.13 -13.89
CA GLU A 390 10.61 0.32 -14.65
C GLU A 390 10.47 -1.15 -14.22
N MET A 391 9.69 -1.92 -14.99
CA MET A 391 9.59 -3.36 -14.81
C MET A 391 10.84 -4.06 -15.34
N ASN A 392 11.88 -4.12 -14.52
CA ASN A 392 13.10 -4.86 -14.84
C ASN A 392 13.09 -6.29 -14.28
N LEU A 393 12.11 -6.66 -13.46
CA LEU A 393 12.09 -7.94 -12.76
C LEU A 393 10.74 -8.63 -12.96
N LEU A 394 10.76 -9.80 -13.60
CA LEU A 394 9.59 -10.64 -13.82
C LEU A 394 9.59 -11.82 -12.82
N PRO A 395 8.42 -12.19 -12.24
CA PRO A 395 8.29 -13.38 -11.42
C PRO A 395 8.69 -14.66 -12.18
N LYS A 396 9.52 -15.47 -11.53
CA LYS A 396 10.02 -16.77 -12.01
C LYS A 396 10.09 -17.74 -10.83
N VAL A 397 10.23 -19.01 -11.14
CA VAL A 397 10.52 -20.07 -10.17
C VAL A 397 11.95 -20.56 -10.36
N LYS A 398 12.70 -20.65 -9.27
CA LYS A 398 13.99 -21.33 -9.20
C LYS A 398 13.73 -22.72 -8.61
N ILE A 399 14.04 -23.74 -9.38
CA ILE A 399 13.87 -25.14 -9.04
C ILE A 399 15.27 -25.69 -8.81
N GLU A 400 15.50 -26.33 -7.68
CA GLU A 400 16.78 -26.95 -7.32
C GLU A 400 16.55 -28.45 -7.10
N ILE A 401 17.27 -29.24 -7.89
CA ILE A 401 17.18 -30.70 -7.91
C ILE A 401 18.58 -31.22 -7.65
N VAL A 402 18.70 -32.23 -6.77
CA VAL A 402 19.95 -32.95 -6.57
C VAL A 402 19.75 -34.40 -6.99
N VAL A 403 20.56 -34.86 -7.95
CA VAL A 403 20.48 -36.22 -8.49
C VAL A 403 21.81 -36.97 -8.36
N SER A 404 21.68 -38.29 -8.30
CA SER A 404 22.80 -39.23 -8.28
C SER A 404 22.57 -40.44 -9.19
N LEU A 405 21.50 -41.22 -9.00
CA LEU A 405 21.14 -42.33 -9.91
C LEU A 405 20.58 -41.85 -11.25
N VAL A 406 19.71 -40.84 -11.20
CA VAL A 406 19.06 -40.31 -12.38
C VAL A 406 20.13 -39.56 -13.20
N PRO A 407 20.39 -39.96 -14.46
CA PRO A 407 21.37 -39.28 -15.28
C PRO A 407 21.01 -37.80 -15.44
N VAL A 408 21.98 -36.91 -15.21
CA VAL A 408 21.80 -35.45 -15.32
C VAL A 408 21.25 -35.07 -16.70
N GLN A 409 21.71 -35.75 -17.75
CA GLN A 409 21.25 -35.54 -19.11
C GLN A 409 19.75 -35.82 -19.26
N LYS A 410 19.23 -36.86 -18.59
CA LYS A 410 17.81 -37.20 -18.59
C LYS A 410 16.97 -36.09 -17.92
N VAL A 411 17.46 -35.54 -16.81
CA VAL A 411 16.82 -34.39 -16.13
C VAL A 411 16.76 -33.17 -17.06
N ILE A 412 17.87 -32.85 -17.74
CA ILE A 412 17.95 -31.72 -18.67
C ILE A 412 17.04 -31.91 -19.88
N GLU A 413 17.01 -33.10 -20.46
CA GLU A 413 16.18 -33.41 -21.63
C GLU A 413 14.69 -33.36 -21.30
N THR A 414 14.28 -33.94 -20.18
CA THR A 414 12.89 -33.84 -19.71
C THR A 414 12.52 -32.40 -19.39
N ALA A 415 13.41 -31.64 -18.73
CA ALA A 415 13.18 -30.21 -18.48
C ALA A 415 13.01 -29.43 -19.80
N LYS A 416 13.86 -29.68 -20.80
CA LYS A 416 13.74 -29.06 -22.12
C LYS A 416 12.42 -29.44 -22.80
N ALA A 417 12.01 -30.71 -22.77
CA ALA A 417 10.79 -31.16 -23.41
C ALA A 417 9.53 -30.49 -22.82
N VAL A 418 9.48 -30.33 -21.50
CA VAL A 418 8.29 -29.80 -20.80
C VAL A 418 8.27 -28.27 -20.76
N LEU A 419 9.41 -27.64 -20.54
CA LEU A 419 9.48 -26.19 -20.33
C LEU A 419 9.60 -25.39 -21.63
N HIS A 420 9.97 -26.04 -22.75
CA HIS A 420 10.17 -25.37 -24.03
C HIS A 420 8.86 -25.04 -24.73
N THR A 421 8.68 -23.75 -25.05
CA THR A 421 7.61 -23.28 -25.95
C THR A 421 8.14 -22.50 -27.15
N GLY A 422 9.46 -22.34 -27.26
CA GLY A 422 10.09 -21.51 -28.28
C GLY A 422 9.92 -20.00 -28.04
N GLN A 423 9.45 -19.61 -26.86
CA GLN A 423 9.18 -18.22 -26.49
C GLN A 423 10.23 -17.72 -25.51
N ILE A 424 10.48 -16.41 -25.52
CA ILE A 424 11.37 -15.79 -24.55
C ILE A 424 10.76 -15.94 -23.15
N GLY A 425 11.48 -16.62 -22.24
CA GLY A 425 11.02 -16.88 -20.87
C GLY A 425 11.02 -18.35 -20.47
N ASP A 426 11.26 -19.28 -21.40
CA ASP A 426 11.35 -20.73 -21.16
C ASP A 426 12.35 -21.10 -20.04
N GLY A 427 13.41 -20.30 -19.87
CA GLY A 427 14.29 -20.38 -18.69
C GLY A 427 15.75 -20.71 -18.99
N LYS A 428 16.50 -21.04 -17.94
CA LYS A 428 17.89 -21.51 -18.01
C LYS A 428 18.10 -22.67 -17.04
N VAL A 429 18.94 -23.62 -17.42
CA VAL A 429 19.39 -24.74 -16.58
C VAL A 429 20.86 -24.54 -16.27
N PHE A 430 21.22 -24.66 -15.00
CA PHE A 430 22.58 -24.60 -14.48
C PHE A 430 22.90 -25.93 -13.81
N VAL A 431 24.12 -26.43 -14.03
CA VAL A 431 24.56 -27.71 -13.50
C VAL A 431 25.79 -27.46 -12.63
N TYR A 432 25.77 -27.97 -11.40
CA TYR A 432 26.86 -27.84 -10.44
C TYR A 432 27.23 -29.21 -9.89
N ASP A 433 28.51 -29.42 -9.63
CA ASP A 433 28.98 -30.59 -8.90
C ASP A 433 28.74 -30.38 -7.40
N ILE A 434 28.24 -31.42 -6.73
CA ILE A 434 28.09 -31.42 -5.27
C ILE A 434 29.21 -32.28 -4.68
N GLU A 435 29.89 -31.72 -3.68
CA GLU A 435 30.93 -32.42 -2.94
C GLU A 435 30.34 -33.51 -2.03
N ASN A 436 29.32 -33.17 -1.23
CA ASN A 436 28.67 -34.10 -0.33
C ASN A 436 27.20 -33.72 -0.05
N VAL A 437 26.40 -34.70 0.36
CA VAL A 437 25.05 -34.51 0.90
C VAL A 437 24.96 -35.27 2.21
N VAL A 438 24.41 -34.66 3.26
CA VAL A 438 24.32 -35.29 4.59
C VAL A 438 22.86 -35.31 5.03
N LYS A 439 22.31 -36.50 5.30
CA LYS A 439 20.95 -36.67 5.80
C LYS A 439 20.96 -36.51 7.31
N ILE A 440 20.54 -35.35 7.80
CA ILE A 440 20.59 -34.96 9.22
C ILE A 440 19.99 -36.00 10.17
N ARG A 441 18.88 -36.64 9.79
CA ARG A 441 18.17 -37.61 10.64
C ARG A 441 18.97 -38.88 10.92
N THR A 442 19.69 -39.39 9.92
CA THR A 442 20.36 -40.70 9.98
C THR A 442 21.87 -40.57 10.04
N GLY A 443 22.43 -39.40 9.73
CA GLY A 443 23.87 -39.20 9.56
C GLY A 443 24.43 -39.83 8.28
N GLU A 444 23.58 -40.38 7.41
CA GLU A 444 24.02 -40.91 6.12
C GLU A 444 24.60 -39.80 5.25
N GLU A 445 25.65 -40.13 4.49
CA GLU A 445 26.33 -39.18 3.62
C GLU A 445 26.29 -39.62 2.14
N GLY A 446 26.61 -38.67 1.28
CA GLY A 446 26.70 -38.80 -0.17
C GLY A 446 25.45 -39.38 -0.81
N TYR A 447 25.65 -40.47 -1.54
CA TYR A 447 24.59 -41.18 -2.24
C TYR A 447 23.43 -41.64 -1.33
N LEU A 448 23.77 -42.25 -0.18
CA LEU A 448 22.79 -42.82 0.76
C LEU A 448 21.91 -41.72 1.38
N ALA A 449 22.48 -40.53 1.54
CA ALA A 449 21.76 -39.37 2.03
C ALA A 449 20.66 -38.88 1.08
N LEU A 450 20.82 -39.10 -0.24
CA LEU A 450 19.86 -38.69 -1.26
C LEU A 450 18.79 -39.73 -1.57
N GLN A 451 19.00 -40.99 -1.17
CA GLN A 451 17.99 -42.01 -1.35
C GLN A 451 16.93 -41.88 -0.26
N ASP A 452 15.67 -41.83 -0.67
CA ASP A 452 14.52 -42.05 0.21
C ASP A 452 14.45 -43.55 0.53
N THR A 453 15.46 -44.06 1.23
CA THR A 453 15.47 -45.43 1.76
C THR A 453 14.38 -45.56 2.82
N LYS A 454 13.55 -46.60 2.66
CA LYS A 454 12.80 -47.20 3.76
C LYS A 454 13.74 -47.90 4.73
#